data_AF-A0AAE1W4Y5-F1
#
_entry.id   AF-A0AAE1W4Y5-F1
#
_cell.length_a   1.000
_cell.length_b   1.000
_cell.length_c   1.000
_cell.angle_alpha   90.00
_cell.angle_beta   90.00
_cell.angle_gamma   90.00
#
_symmetry.space_group_name_H-M   'P 1'
#
loop_
_entity.id
_entity.type
_entity.pdbx_description
1 polymer ?
#
loop_
_entity_poly.entity_id
_entity_poly.type
_entity_poly.pdbx_seq_one_letter_code
_entity_poly.pdbx_strand_id
1 'polypeptide(L)'
;MAYSLSSSPSSSLSLETHLFCNSLSPPDLFQLRIHKNLNFPLKIHPVKSSLRISSRVSLQELHANAVSQDSEIQDEKVKIAESLNACSPVEEDVSSVLNILGDSVVEQDAVIILNNMSNPETALVVLNYFQKRLRVCREAVLYNVTLKVFRKCKDLDGAESLFSCMLEKGVKPDNVTFSTIISCARQCSLPEKAVEWFEKMPSFGCEPDEVTCSVMVDAYGRVGNVDVALSLYDRARSEKWRLDAVTFSTLIRIYGSMGNFDGCLNLYEEMKALGVRPNASVYNSLLDGMGRAKRPWQAKNIYREMVSSGIEPTWGTYAALIRAYGRARYGEDALAVYREMKEKGLEVSVVLYNTLLSTCADVGFTDEALEIFQDMKSSGTCSPDSWTFASLITIYSCSGKVEEAEATLAEMLEAGFEPNIFVLTSLVQCYGKAGRTDDVVRTFDRLLELCITPDERFCGCLLNVLTQAPNEDIGKLTSCIEKANQSLLML
;
A
#
# COMPACT_ATOMS: atom_id res chain seq x y z
N MET A 1 -16.47 19.08 70.20
CA MET A 1 -17.82 18.67 69.75
C MET A 1 -17.73 17.23 69.27
N ALA A 2 -18.57 16.38 69.86
CA ALA A 2 -18.90 14.96 69.63
C ALA A 2 -18.57 14.34 68.25
N TYR A 3 -18.32 13.02 68.05
CA TYR A 3 -18.04 11.84 68.88
C TYR A 3 -17.53 10.73 67.91
N SER A 4 -16.75 9.79 68.44
CA SER A 4 -16.11 8.62 67.82
C SER A 4 -17.02 7.37 67.66
N LEU A 5 -16.45 6.31 67.03
CA LEU A 5 -16.66 4.83 67.17
C LEU A 5 -17.00 4.15 65.82
N SER A 6 -16.11 3.42 65.13
CA SER A 6 -15.53 2.07 65.39
C SER A 6 -16.52 0.90 65.31
N SER A 7 -16.34 0.01 64.30
CA SER A 7 -16.25 -1.46 64.47
C SER A 7 -16.30 -2.21 63.12
N SER A 8 -15.22 -2.90 62.79
CA SER A 8 -15.16 -4.13 61.96
C SER A 8 -15.72 -5.33 62.79
N PRO A 9 -15.79 -6.63 62.36
CA PRO A 9 -14.92 -7.44 61.46
C PRO A 9 -15.75 -8.28 60.43
N SER A 10 -15.29 -9.18 59.57
CA SER A 10 -14.32 -10.30 59.61
C SER A 10 -14.35 -10.97 58.21
N SER A 11 -13.25 -11.08 57.44
CA SER A 11 -12.28 -12.20 57.38
C SER A 11 -12.57 -13.34 56.36
N SER A 12 -11.47 -13.90 55.83
CA SER A 12 -11.25 -15.05 54.92
C SER A 12 -11.39 -14.73 53.42
N LEU A 13 -10.34 -14.63 52.58
CA LEU A 13 -9.02 -15.28 52.48
C LEU A 13 -9.10 -16.73 51.96
N SER A 14 -8.52 -16.95 50.76
CA SER A 14 -8.01 -18.18 50.13
C SER A 14 -8.53 -18.32 48.69
N LEU A 15 -7.81 -18.90 47.73
CA LEU A 15 -6.38 -19.04 47.45
C LEU A 15 -6.32 -19.50 45.98
N GLU A 16 -5.18 -19.29 45.34
CA GLU A 16 -4.82 -19.77 44.01
C GLU A 16 -5.08 -21.27 43.82
N THR A 17 -5.41 -21.66 42.58
CA THR A 17 -4.79 -22.81 41.93
C THR A 17 -4.61 -22.55 40.45
N HIS A 18 -3.39 -22.14 40.09
CA HIS A 18 -2.78 -22.49 38.81
C HIS A 18 -2.46 -24.00 38.82
N LEU A 19 -2.80 -24.72 37.75
CA LEU A 19 -1.99 -25.84 37.27
C LEU A 19 -2.26 -26.12 35.79
N PHE A 20 -1.18 -25.96 35.03
CA PHE A 20 -0.93 -26.43 33.67
C PHE A 20 -1.28 -27.93 33.50
N CYS A 21 -1.81 -28.30 32.33
CA CYS A 21 -1.05 -29.15 31.40
C CYS A 21 -1.71 -29.28 30.02
N ASN A 22 -0.85 -29.12 29.01
CA ASN A 22 -1.05 -29.28 27.58
C ASN A 22 -1.62 -30.65 27.19
N SER A 23 -2.46 -30.70 26.16
CA SER A 23 -2.15 -31.30 24.84
C SER A 23 -3.42 -31.69 24.07
N LEU A 24 -3.36 -31.45 22.75
CA LEU A 24 -4.24 -31.89 21.65
C LEU A 24 -5.20 -30.83 21.08
N SER A 25 -4.93 -30.51 19.81
CA SER A 25 -5.74 -29.75 18.85
C SER A 25 -6.47 -30.73 17.88
N PRO A 26 -7.24 -30.28 16.87
CA PRO A 26 -8.73 -30.26 16.77
C PRO A 26 -9.25 -31.19 15.62
N PRO A 27 -10.53 -31.21 15.10
CA PRO A 27 -11.62 -30.19 15.01
C PRO A 27 -13.03 -30.72 15.43
N ASP A 28 -14.10 -29.96 15.66
CA ASP A 28 -14.84 -29.05 14.77
C ASP A 28 -15.92 -28.23 15.56
N LEU A 29 -16.20 -27.02 15.04
CA LEU A 29 -17.48 -26.28 15.05
C LEU A 29 -18.09 -25.67 16.35
N PHE A 30 -17.80 -24.38 16.52
CA PHE A 30 -18.74 -23.25 16.70
C PHE A 30 -20.11 -23.51 17.40
N GLN A 31 -20.20 -23.11 18.68
CA GLN A 31 -21.43 -22.63 19.32
C GLN A 31 -21.08 -21.42 20.19
N LEU A 32 -21.08 -20.22 19.59
CA LEU A 32 -20.93 -18.96 20.29
C LEU A 32 -22.28 -18.55 20.90
N ARG A 33 -22.33 -18.63 22.23
CA ARG A 33 -23.31 -18.02 23.14
C ARG A 33 -23.65 -16.58 22.72
N ILE A 34 -24.92 -16.33 22.38
CA ILE A 34 -25.49 -14.99 22.34
C ILE A 34 -25.87 -14.58 23.77
N HIS A 35 -25.20 -13.56 24.29
CA HIS A 35 -25.61 -12.82 25.48
C HIS A 35 -26.91 -12.05 25.18
N LYS A 36 -28.04 -12.47 25.76
CA LYS A 36 -29.23 -11.63 25.89
C LYS A 36 -29.03 -10.63 27.03
N ASN A 37 -28.90 -9.35 26.70
CA ASN A 37 -29.13 -8.25 27.64
C ASN A 37 -29.76 -7.10 26.86
N LEU A 38 -31.04 -6.84 27.12
CA LEU A 38 -31.71 -5.53 27.17
C LEU A 38 -33.21 -5.79 27.41
N ASN A 39 -33.59 -5.76 28.69
CA ASN A 39 -34.97 -5.71 29.16
C ASN A 39 -35.45 -4.24 29.13
N PHE A 40 -36.51 -3.94 28.39
CA PHE A 40 -37.38 -2.79 28.63
C PHE A 40 -38.78 -3.32 29.02
N PRO A 41 -39.44 -2.83 30.09
CA PRO A 41 -40.70 -3.38 30.55
C PRO A 41 -41.89 -2.63 29.90
N LEU A 42 -42.57 -3.27 28.95
CA LEU A 42 -43.93 -2.88 28.56
C LEU A 42 -44.93 -3.60 29.48
N LYS A 43 -45.58 -2.83 30.36
CA LYS A 43 -46.73 -3.30 31.16
C LYS A 43 -47.89 -3.63 30.22
N ILE A 44 -48.32 -4.89 30.17
CA ILE A 44 -49.57 -5.32 29.55
C ILE A 44 -50.49 -5.84 30.66
N HIS A 45 -51.64 -5.19 30.86
CA HIS A 45 -52.74 -5.67 31.69
C HIS A 45 -53.44 -6.84 30.98
N PRO A 46 -53.71 -7.99 31.64
CA PRO A 46 -54.43 -9.08 31.01
C PRO A 46 -55.94 -8.89 31.16
N VAL A 47 -56.64 -8.64 30.06
CA VAL A 47 -58.09 -8.87 29.96
C VAL A 47 -58.28 -10.30 29.49
N LYS A 48 -58.89 -11.14 30.34
CA LYS A 48 -59.33 -12.49 30.00
C LYS A 48 -60.45 -12.43 28.96
N SER A 49 -60.23 -13.02 27.79
CA SER A 49 -61.32 -13.64 27.03
C SER A 49 -60.83 -14.97 26.47
N SER A 50 -61.56 -16.01 26.86
CA SER A 50 -61.33 -17.41 26.52
C SER A 50 -61.77 -17.71 25.10
N LEU A 51 -60.84 -18.06 24.22
CA LEU A 51 -61.12 -18.79 22.99
C LEU A 51 -60.21 -20.04 22.98
N ARG A 52 -60.85 -21.20 23.16
CA ARG A 52 -60.22 -22.52 23.00
C ARG A 52 -59.90 -22.70 21.52
N ILE A 53 -58.61 -22.78 21.17
CA ILE A 53 -58.17 -23.35 19.89
C ILE A 53 -57.49 -24.68 20.22
N SER A 54 -58.10 -25.77 19.75
CA SER A 54 -57.57 -27.12 19.80
C SER A 54 -56.67 -27.37 18.60
N SER A 55 -55.36 -27.25 18.77
CA SER A 55 -54.35 -28.05 18.07
C SER A 55 -52.99 -27.76 18.72
N ARG A 56 -52.31 -28.81 19.19
CA ARG A 56 -50.94 -28.73 19.72
C ARG A 56 -50.00 -28.52 18.53
N VAL A 57 -49.67 -27.28 18.22
CA VAL A 57 -48.44 -26.93 17.48
C VAL A 57 -47.40 -26.55 18.53
N SER A 58 -46.24 -27.17 18.47
CA SER A 58 -45.17 -26.99 19.45
C SER A 58 -44.61 -25.57 19.33
N LEU A 59 -44.31 -24.88 20.44
CA LEU A 59 -43.68 -23.54 20.41
C LEU A 59 -42.37 -23.50 19.58
N GLN A 60 -41.67 -24.64 19.47
CA GLN A 60 -40.51 -24.81 18.58
C GLN A 60 -40.86 -24.85 17.09
N GLU A 61 -42.02 -25.41 16.71
CA GLU A 61 -42.49 -25.43 15.32
C GLU A 61 -43.00 -24.05 14.90
N LEU A 62 -43.61 -23.28 15.81
CA LEU A 62 -43.95 -21.88 15.56
C LEU A 62 -42.71 -21.00 15.39
N HIS A 63 -41.64 -21.26 16.16
CA HIS A 63 -40.38 -20.52 16.04
C HIS A 63 -39.57 -20.95 14.81
N ALA A 64 -39.60 -22.24 14.43
CA ALA A 64 -38.98 -22.73 13.20
C ALA A 64 -39.73 -22.24 11.95
N ASN A 65 -41.07 -22.23 11.98
CA ASN A 65 -41.89 -21.67 10.90
C ASN A 65 -41.74 -20.15 10.77
N ALA A 66 -41.56 -19.41 11.87
CA ALA A 66 -41.28 -17.98 11.83
C ALA A 66 -39.89 -17.69 11.24
N VAL A 67 -38.87 -18.48 11.60
CA VAL A 67 -37.51 -18.36 11.05
C VAL A 67 -37.43 -18.77 9.57
N SER A 68 -38.20 -19.79 9.14
CA SER A 68 -38.28 -20.18 7.72
C SER A 68 -39.11 -19.20 6.89
N GLN A 69 -40.18 -18.62 7.46
CA GLN A 69 -40.93 -17.53 6.82
C GLN A 69 -40.08 -16.27 6.68
N ASP A 70 -39.31 -15.88 7.71
CA ASP A 70 -38.40 -14.73 7.63
C ASP A 70 -37.28 -14.95 6.59
N SER A 71 -36.79 -16.19 6.38
CA SER A 71 -35.80 -16.48 5.34
C SER A 71 -36.38 -16.50 3.92
N GLU A 72 -37.59 -17.04 3.72
CA GLU A 72 -38.27 -17.02 2.41
C GLU A 72 -38.66 -15.58 2.00
N ILE A 73 -39.12 -14.77 2.96
CA ILE A 73 -39.45 -13.35 2.76
C ILE A 73 -38.19 -12.54 2.42
N GLN A 74 -37.03 -12.89 3.00
CA GLN A 74 -35.74 -12.28 2.66
C GLN A 74 -35.33 -12.60 1.22
N ASP A 75 -35.51 -13.85 0.78
CA ASP A 75 -35.17 -14.30 -0.58
C ASP A 75 -36.04 -13.66 -1.66
N GLU A 76 -37.33 -13.42 -1.39
CA GLU A 76 -38.21 -12.68 -2.29
C GLU A 76 -37.79 -11.21 -2.44
N LYS A 77 -37.39 -10.56 -1.34
CA LYS A 77 -36.90 -9.16 -1.36
C LYS A 77 -35.53 -9.03 -2.06
N VAL A 78 -34.68 -10.05 -1.97
CA VAL A 78 -33.43 -10.12 -2.76
C VAL A 78 -33.72 -10.25 -4.25
N LYS A 79 -34.69 -11.08 -4.65
CA LYS A 79 -35.14 -11.19 -6.06
C LYS A 79 -35.75 -9.89 -6.59
N ILE A 80 -36.45 -9.13 -5.75
CA ILE A 80 -36.94 -7.79 -6.09
C ILE A 80 -35.75 -6.85 -6.32
N ALA A 81 -34.71 -6.90 -5.48
CA ALA A 81 -33.50 -6.10 -5.69
C ALA A 81 -32.76 -6.48 -6.99
N GLU A 82 -32.70 -7.76 -7.35
CA GLU A 82 -32.13 -8.23 -8.63
C GLU A 82 -32.95 -7.73 -9.83
N SER A 83 -34.28 -7.75 -9.72
CA SER A 83 -35.18 -7.23 -10.76
C SER A 83 -35.00 -5.72 -10.93
N LEU A 84 -34.86 -4.98 -9.82
CA LEU A 84 -34.58 -3.54 -9.84
C LEU A 84 -33.19 -3.22 -10.41
N ASN A 85 -32.20 -4.09 -10.22
CA ASN A 85 -30.87 -3.90 -10.83
C ASN A 85 -30.92 -3.97 -12.37
N ALA A 86 -31.88 -4.72 -12.94
CA ALA A 86 -32.09 -4.84 -14.38
C ALA A 86 -33.07 -3.79 -14.96
N CYS A 87 -33.74 -3.02 -14.11
CA CYS A 87 -34.71 -1.99 -14.53
C CYS A 87 -34.03 -0.70 -15.01
N SER A 88 -34.71 -0.01 -15.92
CA SER A 88 -34.35 1.35 -16.34
C SER A 88 -34.56 2.34 -15.16
N PRO A 89 -33.78 3.43 -15.06
CA PRO A 89 -33.87 4.41 -13.99
C PRO A 89 -35.09 5.36 -14.13
N VAL A 90 -36.22 4.86 -14.62
CA VAL A 90 -37.47 5.60 -14.81
C VAL A 90 -38.41 5.34 -13.64
N GLU A 91 -39.01 6.41 -13.09
CA GLU A 91 -39.84 6.34 -11.88
C GLU A 91 -41.05 5.42 -12.02
N GLU A 92 -41.62 5.30 -13.23
CA GLU A 92 -42.75 4.43 -13.54
C GLU A 92 -42.38 2.93 -13.51
N ASP A 93 -41.25 2.57 -14.13
CA ASP A 93 -40.75 1.20 -14.17
C ASP A 93 -40.39 0.70 -12.77
N VAL A 94 -39.68 1.53 -11.99
CA VAL A 94 -39.29 1.22 -10.61
C VAL A 94 -40.52 1.10 -9.71
N SER A 95 -41.52 1.98 -9.88
CA SER A 95 -42.77 1.91 -9.12
C SER A 95 -43.57 0.65 -9.45
N SER A 96 -43.54 0.17 -10.70
CA SER A 96 -44.23 -1.04 -11.11
C SER A 96 -43.70 -2.29 -10.40
N VAL A 97 -42.38 -2.39 -10.24
CA VAL A 97 -41.70 -3.49 -9.54
C VAL A 97 -41.89 -3.37 -8.03
N LEU A 98 -41.83 -2.16 -7.48
CA LEU A 98 -42.00 -1.95 -6.04
C LEU A 98 -43.47 -2.07 -5.56
N ASN A 99 -44.46 -1.90 -6.45
CA ASN A 99 -45.87 -2.09 -6.11
C ASN A 99 -46.19 -3.55 -5.72
N ILE A 100 -45.34 -4.51 -6.07
CA ILE A 100 -45.43 -5.92 -5.65
C ILE A 100 -45.33 -6.04 -4.11
N LEU A 101 -44.69 -5.10 -3.43
CA LEU A 101 -44.53 -5.08 -1.96
C LEU A 101 -45.80 -4.66 -1.20
N GLY A 102 -46.87 -4.23 -1.90
CA GLY A 102 -48.13 -3.81 -1.28
C GLY A 102 -48.05 -2.52 -0.46
N ASP A 103 -49.02 -2.32 0.45
CA ASP A 103 -49.16 -1.10 1.29
C ASP A 103 -48.49 -1.23 2.68
N SER A 104 -48.01 -2.42 3.06
CA SER A 104 -47.38 -2.69 4.36
C SER A 104 -45.85 -2.66 4.30
N VAL A 105 -45.28 -1.67 3.61
CA VAL A 105 -43.82 -1.52 3.49
C VAL A 105 -43.25 -1.06 4.83
N VAL A 106 -42.33 -1.85 5.38
CA VAL A 106 -41.59 -1.51 6.61
C VAL A 106 -40.19 -1.01 6.26
N GLU A 107 -39.58 -0.18 7.12
CA GLU A 107 -38.21 0.35 6.92
C GLU A 107 -37.17 -0.76 6.66
N GLN A 108 -37.32 -1.90 7.35
CA GLN A 108 -36.46 -3.07 7.17
C GLN A 108 -36.47 -3.57 5.73
N ASP A 109 -37.63 -3.52 5.04
CA ASP A 109 -37.77 -3.96 3.65
C ASP A 109 -36.99 -3.05 2.71
N ALA A 110 -37.05 -1.74 2.93
CA ALA A 110 -36.30 -0.75 2.15
C ALA A 110 -34.79 -0.92 2.36
N VAL A 111 -34.34 -1.18 3.59
CA VAL A 111 -32.92 -1.45 3.90
C VAL A 111 -32.43 -2.71 3.20
N ILE A 112 -33.21 -3.80 3.24
CA ILE A 112 -32.87 -5.08 2.60
C ILE A 112 -32.75 -4.90 1.08
N ILE A 113 -33.74 -4.24 0.46
CA ILE A 113 -33.76 -4.03 -0.99
C ILE A 113 -32.56 -3.17 -1.41
N LEU A 114 -32.39 -1.98 -0.81
CA LEU A 114 -31.30 -1.07 -1.16
C LEU A 114 -29.91 -1.68 -0.91
N ASN A 115 -29.72 -2.45 0.16
CA ASN A 115 -28.41 -3.06 0.45
C ASN A 115 -27.99 -4.12 -0.59
N ASN A 116 -28.97 -4.75 -1.26
CA ASN A 116 -28.77 -5.74 -2.31
C ASN A 116 -28.77 -5.14 -3.74
N MET A 117 -28.98 -3.83 -3.86
CA MET A 117 -28.86 -3.15 -5.14
C MET A 117 -27.40 -2.97 -5.57
N SER A 118 -27.21 -3.01 -6.89
CA SER A 118 -25.94 -2.84 -7.61
C SER A 118 -26.00 -1.73 -8.66
N ASN A 119 -27.19 -1.18 -8.94
CA ASN A 119 -27.37 -0.04 -9.85
C ASN A 119 -27.59 1.26 -9.02
N PRO A 120 -26.68 2.26 -9.12
CA PRO A 120 -26.75 3.48 -8.31
C PRO A 120 -27.88 4.42 -8.74
N GLU A 121 -28.16 4.54 -10.04
CA GLU A 121 -29.19 5.43 -10.57
C GLU A 121 -30.59 4.94 -10.16
N THR A 122 -30.85 3.64 -10.33
CA THR A 122 -32.10 3.03 -9.89
C THR A 122 -32.24 3.10 -8.36
N ALA A 123 -31.13 2.95 -7.61
CA ALA A 123 -31.17 3.05 -6.14
C ALA A 123 -31.59 4.45 -5.64
N LEU A 124 -31.28 5.53 -6.38
CA LEU A 124 -31.79 6.88 -6.06
C LEU A 124 -33.30 6.99 -6.27
N VAL A 125 -33.83 6.40 -7.35
CA VAL A 125 -35.27 6.39 -7.64
C VAL A 125 -36.02 5.58 -6.58
N VAL A 126 -35.48 4.41 -6.22
CA VAL A 126 -36.00 3.56 -5.14
C VAL A 126 -35.98 4.28 -3.79
N LEU A 127 -34.89 5.00 -3.46
CA LEU A 127 -34.81 5.82 -2.26
C LEU A 127 -35.91 6.90 -2.24
N ASN A 128 -36.10 7.62 -3.35
CA ASN A 128 -37.16 8.64 -3.46
C ASN A 128 -38.57 8.03 -3.33
N TYR A 129 -38.80 6.84 -3.87
CA TYR A 129 -40.07 6.12 -3.73
C TYR A 129 -40.36 5.77 -2.27
N PHE A 130 -39.39 5.18 -1.56
CA PHE A 130 -39.53 4.84 -0.15
C PHE A 130 -39.69 6.09 0.72
N GLN A 131 -39.00 7.20 0.42
CA GLN A 131 -39.19 8.47 1.13
C GLN A 131 -40.59 9.08 0.95
N LYS A 132 -41.22 8.90 -0.21
CA LYS A 132 -42.60 9.40 -0.46
C LYS A 132 -43.65 8.57 0.30
N ARG A 133 -43.44 7.25 0.44
CA ARG A 133 -44.38 6.31 1.10
C ARG A 133 -44.19 6.24 2.61
N LEU A 134 -42.95 6.19 3.09
CA LEU A 134 -42.59 6.20 4.51
C LEU A 134 -42.60 7.65 5.00
N ARG A 135 -43.80 8.23 5.22
CA ARG A 135 -44.03 9.62 5.67
C ARG A 135 -43.36 10.02 7.01
N VAL A 136 -42.68 9.08 7.67
CA VAL A 136 -42.00 9.18 8.96
C VAL A 136 -40.81 8.23 8.81
N CYS A 137 -39.62 8.65 8.41
CA CYS A 137 -38.62 9.26 9.28
C CYS A 137 -37.48 9.87 8.46
N ARG A 138 -36.94 11.00 8.94
CA ARG A 138 -35.69 11.62 8.49
C ARG A 138 -34.49 10.80 8.96
N GLU A 139 -34.41 9.53 8.57
CA GLU A 139 -33.38 8.63 9.07
C GLU A 139 -32.17 8.61 8.15
N ALA A 140 -31.00 8.89 8.74
CA ALA A 140 -29.71 8.75 8.07
C ALA A 140 -29.47 7.33 7.55
N VAL A 141 -30.17 6.33 8.09
CA VAL A 141 -30.07 4.91 7.72
C VAL A 141 -30.33 4.67 6.23
N LEU A 142 -31.42 5.19 5.68
CA LEU A 142 -31.77 5.02 4.26
C LEU A 142 -30.72 5.65 3.33
N TYR A 143 -30.25 6.86 3.66
CA TYR A 143 -29.16 7.52 2.94
C TYR A 143 -27.85 6.72 3.02
N ASN A 144 -27.51 6.22 4.21
CA ASN A 144 -26.30 5.44 4.44
C ASN A 144 -26.33 4.10 3.66
N VAL A 145 -27.48 3.45 3.55
CA VAL A 145 -27.63 2.23 2.76
C VAL A 145 -27.48 2.54 1.26
N THR A 146 -28.08 3.62 0.76
CA THR A 146 -27.90 4.04 -0.64
C THR A 146 -26.45 4.46 -0.91
N LEU A 147 -25.78 5.17 0.01
CA LEU A 147 -24.35 5.49 -0.10
C LEU A 147 -23.48 4.23 -0.16
N LYS A 148 -23.86 3.13 0.51
CA LYS A 148 -23.16 1.85 0.37
C LYS A 148 -23.29 1.27 -1.04
N VAL A 149 -24.39 1.52 -1.75
CA VAL A 149 -24.57 1.14 -3.17
C VAL A 149 -23.61 1.93 -4.04
N PHE A 150 -23.55 3.26 -3.88
CA PHE A 150 -22.58 4.12 -4.59
C PHE A 150 -21.13 3.68 -4.35
N ARG A 151 -20.79 3.35 -3.09
CA ARG A 151 -19.50 2.78 -2.74
C ARG A 151 -19.20 1.51 -3.55
N LYS A 152 -20.13 0.53 -3.59
CA LYS A 152 -19.95 -0.71 -4.39
C LYS A 152 -19.71 -0.40 -5.88
N CYS A 153 -20.34 0.64 -6.41
CA CYS A 153 -20.24 1.04 -7.81
C CYS A 153 -19.02 1.91 -8.13
N LYS A 154 -18.23 2.31 -7.12
CA LYS A 154 -17.10 3.26 -7.24
C LYS A 154 -17.50 4.60 -7.86
N ASP A 155 -18.72 5.04 -7.60
CA ASP A 155 -19.22 6.34 -8.06
C ASP A 155 -19.20 7.33 -6.90
N LEU A 156 -18.16 8.16 -6.85
CA LEU A 156 -18.00 9.19 -5.83
C LEU A 156 -18.89 10.41 -6.11
N ASP A 157 -19.03 10.82 -7.37
CA ASP A 157 -19.80 12.02 -7.75
C ASP A 157 -21.28 11.87 -7.40
N GLY A 158 -21.84 10.67 -7.63
CA GLY A 158 -23.18 10.31 -7.19
C GLY A 158 -23.32 10.29 -5.66
N ALA A 159 -22.29 9.82 -4.94
CA ALA A 159 -22.27 9.83 -3.48
C ALA A 159 -22.23 11.27 -2.91
N GLU A 160 -21.44 12.18 -3.49
CA GLU A 160 -21.37 13.60 -3.09
C GLU A 160 -22.71 14.31 -3.38
N SER A 161 -23.34 13.99 -4.50
CA SER A 161 -24.67 14.51 -4.87
C SER A 161 -25.75 14.04 -3.87
N LEU A 162 -25.71 12.77 -3.48
CA LEU A 162 -26.64 12.20 -2.49
C LEU A 162 -26.43 12.82 -1.10
N PHE A 163 -25.18 13.10 -0.70
CA PHE A 163 -24.87 13.80 0.54
C PHE A 163 -25.42 15.23 0.53
N SER A 164 -25.29 15.94 -0.58
CA SER A 164 -25.86 17.30 -0.74
C SER A 164 -27.39 17.27 -0.59
N CYS A 165 -28.06 16.29 -1.20
CA CYS A 165 -29.50 16.07 -1.05
C CYS A 165 -29.91 15.75 0.40
N MET A 166 -29.08 15.00 1.13
CA MET A 166 -29.29 14.69 2.55
C MET A 166 -29.31 15.97 3.41
N LEU A 167 -28.38 16.90 3.15
CA LEU A 167 -28.31 18.19 3.83
C LEU A 167 -29.50 19.10 3.49
N GLU A 168 -29.88 19.20 2.21
CA GLU A 168 -31.02 20.01 1.77
C GLU A 168 -32.33 19.56 2.42
N LYS A 169 -32.51 18.25 2.61
CA LYS A 169 -33.67 17.67 3.29
C LYS A 169 -33.59 17.74 4.82
N GLY A 170 -32.52 18.34 5.36
CA GLY A 170 -32.33 18.58 6.79
C GLY A 170 -32.01 17.32 7.60
N VAL A 171 -31.48 16.27 6.96
CA VAL A 171 -31.06 15.04 7.64
C VAL A 171 -29.61 15.22 8.07
N LYS A 172 -29.33 15.06 9.37
CA LYS A 172 -27.98 15.24 9.91
C LYS A 172 -27.10 14.03 9.53
N PRO A 173 -25.93 14.23 8.88
CA PRO A 173 -24.97 13.16 8.64
C PRO A 173 -24.47 12.56 9.95
N ASP A 174 -24.24 11.25 9.94
CA ASP A 174 -23.62 10.53 11.04
C ASP A 174 -22.23 9.99 10.64
N ASN A 175 -21.56 9.34 11.59
CA ASN A 175 -20.25 8.74 11.36
C ASN A 175 -20.28 7.67 10.24
N VAL A 176 -21.40 6.96 10.07
CA VAL A 176 -21.56 5.96 9.00
C VAL A 176 -21.63 6.64 7.63
N THR A 177 -22.24 7.82 7.53
CA THR A 177 -22.25 8.63 6.29
C THR A 177 -20.82 8.98 5.86
N PHE A 178 -20.03 9.57 6.77
CA PHE A 178 -18.65 9.98 6.47
C PHE A 178 -17.73 8.79 6.18
N SER A 179 -17.75 7.75 7.01
CA SER A 179 -16.94 6.55 6.79
C SER A 179 -17.25 5.86 5.45
N THR A 180 -18.52 5.90 5.01
CA THR A 180 -18.93 5.33 3.71
C THR A 180 -18.42 6.16 2.52
N ILE A 181 -18.52 7.50 2.58
CA ILE A 181 -18.03 8.40 1.51
C ILE A 181 -16.49 8.34 1.44
N ILE A 182 -15.80 8.39 2.58
CA ILE A 182 -14.34 8.27 2.66
C ILE A 182 -13.88 6.91 2.11
N SER A 183 -14.60 5.82 2.45
CA SER A 183 -14.34 4.50 1.88
C SER A 183 -14.62 4.42 0.37
N CYS A 184 -15.62 5.16 -0.12
CA CYS A 184 -15.89 5.29 -1.56
C CYS A 184 -14.73 5.97 -2.28
N ALA A 185 -14.25 7.10 -1.75
CA ALA A 185 -13.08 7.80 -2.29
C ALA A 185 -11.83 6.91 -2.35
N ARG A 186 -11.61 6.05 -1.33
CA ARG A 186 -10.55 5.02 -1.36
C ARG A 186 -10.72 4.03 -2.51
N GLN A 187 -11.93 3.54 -2.75
CA GLN A 187 -12.21 2.57 -3.82
C GLN A 187 -12.09 3.20 -5.22
N CYS A 188 -12.37 4.50 -5.34
CA CYS A 188 -12.12 5.29 -6.55
C CYS A 188 -10.64 5.67 -6.73
N SER A 189 -9.76 5.31 -5.79
CA SER A 189 -8.33 5.69 -5.78
C SER A 189 -8.08 7.21 -5.81
N LEU A 190 -8.97 7.99 -5.18
CA LEU A 190 -8.89 9.46 -5.07
C LEU A 190 -8.55 9.87 -3.63
N PRO A 191 -7.26 9.87 -3.23
CA PRO A 191 -6.89 10.12 -1.85
C PRO A 191 -7.08 11.57 -1.42
N GLU A 192 -6.99 12.55 -2.35
CA GLU A 192 -7.25 13.97 -2.08
C GLU A 192 -8.70 14.22 -1.64
N LYS A 193 -9.65 13.59 -2.33
CA LYS A 193 -11.07 13.64 -1.95
C LYS A 193 -11.34 12.98 -0.60
N ALA A 194 -10.68 11.85 -0.31
CA ALA A 194 -10.80 11.22 1.01
C ALA A 194 -10.36 12.15 2.14
N VAL A 195 -9.27 12.90 1.93
CA VAL A 195 -8.77 13.93 2.86
C VAL A 195 -9.76 15.08 3.03
N GLU A 196 -10.30 15.60 1.92
CA GLU A 196 -11.32 16.67 1.95
C GLU A 196 -12.53 16.27 2.81
N TRP A 197 -13.04 15.05 2.63
CA TRP A 197 -14.19 14.54 3.39
C TRP A 197 -13.87 14.27 4.86
N PHE A 198 -12.65 13.83 5.16
CA PHE A 198 -12.19 13.64 6.53
C PHE A 198 -12.06 14.98 7.29
N GLU A 199 -11.53 16.02 6.66
CA GLU A 199 -11.41 17.35 7.27
C GLU A 199 -12.78 18.01 7.48
N LYS A 200 -13.78 17.65 6.67
CA LYS A 200 -15.18 18.08 6.86
C LYS A 200 -15.85 17.41 8.06
N MET A 201 -15.46 16.19 8.42
CA MET A 201 -16.13 15.37 9.43
C MET A 201 -16.28 16.03 10.83
N PRO A 202 -15.25 16.69 11.41
CA PRO A 202 -15.37 17.37 12.70
C PRO A 202 -16.38 18.54 12.71
N SER A 203 -16.60 19.21 11.57
CA SER A 203 -17.55 20.32 11.48
C SER A 203 -19.00 19.90 11.72
N PHE A 204 -19.30 18.61 11.56
CA PHE A 204 -20.61 18.00 11.84
C PHE A 204 -20.68 17.35 13.24
N GLY A 205 -19.61 17.46 14.04
CA GLY A 205 -19.48 16.82 15.35
C GLY A 205 -19.32 15.30 15.27
N CYS A 206 -18.82 14.79 14.14
CA CYS A 206 -18.49 13.38 13.98
C CYS A 206 -17.00 13.17 14.28
N GLU A 207 -16.69 12.13 15.05
CA GLU A 207 -15.31 11.74 15.34
C GLU A 207 -14.92 10.51 14.53
N PRO A 208 -13.68 10.44 14.03
CA PRO A 208 -13.21 9.31 13.25
C PRO A 208 -13.17 8.03 14.08
N ASP A 209 -13.60 6.95 13.46
CA ASP A 209 -13.57 5.60 14.02
C ASP A 209 -12.48 4.72 13.37
N GLU A 210 -12.39 3.47 13.83
CA GLU A 210 -11.42 2.47 13.34
C GLU A 210 -11.37 2.37 11.81
N VAL A 211 -12.54 2.33 11.16
CA VAL A 211 -12.67 2.18 9.71
C VAL A 211 -12.15 3.43 9.00
N THR A 212 -12.52 4.60 9.49
CA THR A 212 -12.10 5.88 8.94
C THR A 212 -10.59 6.04 9.02
N CYS A 213 -9.97 5.69 10.14
CA CYS A 213 -8.54 5.88 10.31
C CYS A 213 -7.66 4.96 9.47
N SER A 214 -8.04 3.69 9.26
CA SER A 214 -7.33 2.82 8.30
C SER A 214 -7.32 3.41 6.90
N VAL A 215 -8.49 3.90 6.43
CA VAL A 215 -8.63 4.53 5.12
C VAL A 215 -7.79 5.81 5.04
N MET A 216 -7.81 6.62 6.09
CA MET A 216 -7.13 7.91 6.09
C MET A 216 -5.62 7.81 6.21
N VAL A 217 -5.08 6.86 6.97
CA VAL A 217 -3.64 6.62 7.00
C VAL A 217 -3.13 6.24 5.60
N ASP A 218 -3.86 5.38 4.87
CA ASP A 218 -3.54 5.08 3.47
C ASP A 218 -3.64 6.32 2.57
N ALA A 219 -4.73 7.09 2.68
CA ALA A 219 -4.95 8.29 1.87
C ALA A 219 -3.87 9.37 2.11
N TYR A 220 -3.65 9.79 3.35
CA TYR A 220 -2.63 10.77 3.70
C TYR A 220 -1.22 10.28 3.35
N GLY A 221 -0.96 8.98 3.52
CA GLY A 221 0.30 8.35 3.11
C GLY A 221 0.56 8.40 1.60
N ARG A 222 -0.49 8.45 0.77
CA ARG A 222 -0.37 8.58 -0.70
C ARG A 222 -0.26 10.04 -1.14
N VAL A 223 -0.99 10.95 -0.50
CA VAL A 223 -0.90 12.41 -0.74
C VAL A 223 0.45 12.97 -0.27
N GLY A 224 1.15 12.26 0.64
CA GLY A 224 2.45 12.65 1.15
C GLY A 224 2.37 13.57 2.38
N ASN A 225 1.18 13.77 2.94
CA ASN A 225 1.01 14.47 4.22
C ASN A 225 1.28 13.49 5.38
N VAL A 226 2.56 13.30 5.64
CA VAL A 226 3.09 12.33 6.61
C VAL A 226 2.70 12.69 8.05
N ASP A 227 2.72 13.98 8.40
CA ASP A 227 2.48 14.44 9.77
C ASP A 227 1.07 14.08 10.25
N VAL A 228 0.06 14.30 9.41
CA VAL A 228 -1.33 13.95 9.74
C VAL A 228 -1.51 12.43 9.81
N ALA A 229 -0.88 11.67 8.91
CA ALA A 229 -0.94 10.20 8.93
C ALA A 229 -0.36 9.62 10.23
N LEU A 230 0.76 10.17 10.72
CA LEU A 230 1.36 9.78 11.99
C LEU A 230 0.50 10.20 13.19
N SER A 231 -0.07 11.40 13.17
CA SER A 231 -0.99 11.84 14.23
C SER A 231 -2.23 10.94 14.36
N LEU A 232 -2.75 10.44 13.23
CA LEU A 232 -3.87 9.49 13.20
C LEU A 232 -3.46 8.13 13.72
N TYR A 233 -2.23 7.69 13.45
CA TYR A 233 -1.70 6.46 13.99
C TYR A 233 -1.47 6.56 15.51
N ASP A 234 -0.95 7.67 16.03
CA ASP A 234 -0.80 7.90 17.46
C ASP A 234 -2.16 7.90 18.19
N ARG A 235 -3.17 8.55 17.58
CA ARG A 235 -4.55 8.48 18.05
C ARG A 235 -5.07 7.03 18.07
N ALA A 236 -4.91 6.31 16.96
CA ALA A 236 -5.32 4.90 16.86
C ALA A 236 -4.67 4.01 17.93
N ARG A 237 -3.40 4.28 18.25
CA ARG A 237 -2.66 3.58 19.30
C ARG A 237 -3.19 3.89 20.70
N SER A 238 -3.46 5.16 21.00
CA SER A 238 -4.02 5.60 22.29
C SER A 238 -5.41 5.03 22.54
N GLU A 239 -6.25 4.98 21.50
CA GLU A 239 -7.62 4.47 21.57
C GLU A 239 -7.70 2.95 21.36
N LYS A 240 -6.58 2.29 21.06
CA LYS A 240 -6.45 0.84 20.83
C LYS A 240 -7.34 0.30 19.70
N TRP A 241 -7.44 1.05 18.61
CA TRP A 241 -8.17 0.61 17.41
C TRP A 241 -7.46 -0.57 16.73
N ARG A 242 -8.22 -1.43 16.04
CA ARG A 242 -7.63 -2.53 15.26
C ARG A 242 -7.17 -2.01 13.91
N LEU A 243 -5.87 -2.09 13.67
CA LEU A 243 -5.28 -1.75 12.38
C LEU A 243 -5.12 -3.01 11.52
N ASP A 244 -5.38 -2.88 10.23
CA ASP A 244 -5.19 -3.95 9.26
C ASP A 244 -3.76 -3.97 8.69
N ALA A 245 -3.42 -5.05 7.98
CA ALA A 245 -2.10 -5.21 7.36
C ALA A 245 -1.80 -4.12 6.32
N VAL A 246 -2.82 -3.56 5.67
CA VAL A 246 -2.67 -2.48 4.69
C VAL A 246 -2.21 -1.21 5.38
N THR A 247 -2.81 -0.86 6.52
CA THR A 247 -2.43 0.31 7.32
C THR A 247 -0.97 0.22 7.77
N PHE A 248 -0.55 -0.94 8.29
CA PHE A 248 0.85 -1.17 8.66
C PHE A 248 1.80 -1.08 7.45
N SER A 249 1.42 -1.62 6.29
CA SER A 249 2.22 -1.49 5.06
C SER A 249 2.43 -0.02 4.67
N THR A 250 1.38 0.79 4.75
CA THR A 250 1.47 2.22 4.43
C THR A 250 2.33 2.96 5.45
N LEU A 251 2.16 2.70 6.75
CA LEU A 251 3.00 3.29 7.80
C LEU A 251 4.48 2.91 7.61
N ILE A 252 4.80 1.64 7.36
CA ILE A 252 6.17 1.20 7.09
C ILE A 252 6.77 1.93 5.88
N ARG A 253 6.00 2.13 4.81
CA ARG A 253 6.44 2.90 3.64
C ARG A 253 6.68 4.37 4.00
N ILE A 254 5.82 4.99 4.81
CA ILE A 254 5.99 6.36 5.30
C ILE A 254 7.28 6.48 6.10
N TYR A 255 7.49 5.64 7.13
CA TYR A 255 8.71 5.64 7.93
C TYR A 255 9.97 5.39 7.08
N GLY A 256 9.88 4.47 6.10
CA GLY A 256 10.97 4.20 5.16
C GLY A 256 11.27 5.39 4.25
N SER A 257 10.24 6.18 3.87
CA SER A 257 10.41 7.40 3.08
C SER A 257 11.11 8.52 3.86
N MET A 258 10.84 8.63 5.16
CA MET A 258 11.49 9.56 6.09
C MET A 258 12.92 9.14 6.47
N GLY A 259 13.35 7.94 6.08
CA GLY A 259 14.65 7.36 6.47
C GLY A 259 14.69 6.81 7.90
N ASN A 260 13.54 6.72 8.59
CA ASN A 260 13.46 6.11 9.92
C ASN A 260 13.26 4.59 9.80
N PHE A 261 14.34 3.89 9.45
CA PHE A 261 14.32 2.45 9.20
C PHE A 261 14.12 1.60 10.46
N ASP A 262 14.58 2.09 11.62
CA ASP A 262 14.32 1.41 12.90
C ASP A 262 12.83 1.50 13.28
N GLY A 263 12.16 2.60 12.94
CA GLY A 263 10.71 2.73 13.01
C GLY A 263 9.96 1.71 12.15
N CYS A 264 10.44 1.42 10.93
CA CYS A 264 9.86 0.37 10.10
C CYS A 264 9.89 -1.01 10.78
N LEU A 265 11.01 -1.36 11.41
CA LEU A 265 11.16 -2.64 12.11
C LEU A 265 10.30 -2.69 13.38
N ASN A 266 10.24 -1.59 14.14
CA ASN A 266 9.38 -1.50 15.32
C ASN A 266 7.90 -1.66 14.96
N LEU A 267 7.44 -1.03 13.88
CA LEU A 267 6.07 -1.22 13.37
C LEU A 267 5.78 -2.67 12.97
N TYR A 268 6.76 -3.34 12.38
CA TYR A 268 6.63 -4.74 12.00
C TYR A 268 6.54 -5.67 13.22
N GLU A 269 7.35 -5.43 14.26
CA GLU A 269 7.25 -6.17 15.52
C GLU A 269 5.95 -5.88 16.26
N GLU A 270 5.47 -4.63 16.25
CA GLU A 270 4.16 -4.25 16.79
C GLU A 270 3.02 -4.97 16.06
N MET A 271 3.06 -5.01 14.73
CA MET A 271 2.10 -5.73 13.90
C MET A 271 2.02 -7.22 14.29
N LYS A 272 3.18 -7.86 14.49
CA LYS A 272 3.27 -9.26 14.94
C LYS A 272 2.73 -9.42 16.36
N ALA A 273 3.06 -8.51 17.28
CA ALA A 273 2.59 -8.54 18.66
C ALA A 273 1.06 -8.38 18.78
N LEU A 274 0.45 -7.63 17.86
CA LEU A 274 -1.00 -7.47 17.76
C LEU A 274 -1.69 -8.66 17.05
N GLY A 275 -0.93 -9.66 16.58
CA GLY A 275 -1.46 -10.83 15.89
C GLY A 275 -1.94 -10.56 14.47
N VAL A 276 -1.60 -9.41 13.89
CA VAL A 276 -1.94 -9.07 12.50
C VAL A 276 -0.94 -9.77 11.58
N ARG A 277 -1.43 -10.62 10.68
CA ARG A 277 -0.54 -11.38 9.77
C ARG A 277 0.04 -10.47 8.68
N PRO A 278 1.37 -10.41 8.52
CA PRO A 278 2.00 -9.72 7.40
C PRO A 278 1.53 -10.28 6.07
N ASN A 279 1.43 -9.41 5.05
CA ASN A 279 1.18 -9.80 3.66
C ASN A 279 2.41 -9.45 2.80
N ALA A 280 2.38 -9.81 1.52
CA ALA A 280 3.48 -9.51 0.59
C ALA A 280 3.81 -8.00 0.51
N SER A 281 2.82 -7.11 0.66
CA SER A 281 3.01 -5.66 0.64
C SER A 281 3.85 -5.16 1.82
N VAL A 282 3.61 -5.69 3.02
CA VAL A 282 4.39 -5.38 4.22
C VAL A 282 5.85 -5.80 4.02
N TYR A 283 6.09 -7.04 3.58
CA TYR A 283 7.44 -7.54 3.32
C TYR A 283 8.17 -6.72 2.25
N ASN A 284 7.51 -6.40 1.14
CA ASN A 284 8.11 -5.59 0.07
C ASN A 284 8.47 -4.17 0.56
N SER A 285 7.61 -3.57 1.39
CA SER A 285 7.86 -2.24 1.99
C SER A 285 9.06 -2.27 2.95
N LEU A 286 9.18 -3.33 3.74
CA LEU A 286 10.33 -3.54 4.62
C LEU A 286 11.62 -3.76 3.82
N LEU A 287 11.59 -4.57 2.76
CA LEU A 287 12.75 -4.82 1.90
C LEU A 287 13.25 -3.53 1.22
N ASP A 288 12.34 -2.69 0.70
CA ASP A 288 12.74 -1.39 0.14
C ASP A 288 13.34 -0.47 1.21
N GLY A 289 12.72 -0.41 2.40
CA GLY A 289 13.24 0.31 3.55
C GLY A 289 14.65 -0.13 3.94
N MET A 290 14.88 -1.43 4.12
CA MET A 290 16.21 -1.97 4.46
C MET A 290 17.24 -1.76 3.35
N GLY A 291 16.80 -1.78 2.08
CA GLY A 291 17.63 -1.46 0.94
C GLY A 291 18.09 0.00 0.93
N ARG A 292 17.20 0.95 1.25
CA ARG A 292 17.55 2.37 1.43
C ARG A 292 18.45 2.60 2.65
N ALA A 293 18.26 1.80 3.70
CA ALA A 293 19.11 1.80 4.89
C ALA A 293 20.51 1.23 4.66
N LYS A 294 20.76 0.59 3.50
CA LYS A 294 21.97 -0.21 3.23
C LYS A 294 22.21 -1.28 4.30
N ARG A 295 21.14 -1.94 4.77
CA ARG A 295 21.17 -3.01 5.79
C ARG A 295 20.82 -4.37 5.17
N PRO A 296 21.71 -4.96 4.34
CA PRO A 296 21.42 -6.15 3.54
C PRO A 296 21.16 -7.40 4.38
N TRP A 297 21.80 -7.54 5.53
CA TRP A 297 21.55 -8.68 6.43
C TRP A 297 20.12 -8.69 6.97
N GLN A 298 19.57 -7.51 7.29
CA GLN A 298 18.16 -7.38 7.70
C GLN A 298 17.23 -7.71 6.53
N ALA A 299 17.52 -7.23 5.32
CA ALA A 299 16.76 -7.59 4.13
C ALA A 299 16.73 -9.12 3.88
N LYS A 300 17.88 -9.79 4.06
CA LYS A 300 18.00 -11.25 3.94
C LYS A 300 17.16 -12.01 4.97
N ASN A 301 17.14 -11.54 6.21
CA ASN A 301 16.31 -12.15 7.27
C ASN A 301 14.81 -11.96 6.99
N ILE A 302 14.41 -10.76 6.58
CA ILE A 302 13.01 -10.44 6.24
C ILE A 302 12.52 -11.29 5.06
N TYR A 303 13.36 -11.50 4.05
CA TYR A 303 13.04 -12.39 2.94
C TYR A 303 12.89 -13.85 3.37
N ARG A 304 13.80 -14.35 4.23
CA ARG A 304 13.69 -15.71 4.79
C ARG A 304 12.42 -15.89 5.61
N GLU A 305 12.04 -14.89 6.41
CA GLU A 305 10.81 -14.87 7.20
C GLU A 305 9.56 -14.86 6.31
N MET A 306 9.58 -14.12 5.19
CA MET A 306 8.50 -14.13 4.19
C MET A 306 8.26 -15.54 3.63
N VAL A 307 9.34 -16.22 3.21
CA VAL A 307 9.28 -17.56 2.63
C VAL A 307 8.87 -18.60 3.68
N SER A 308 9.42 -18.55 4.90
CA SER A 308 9.06 -19.48 5.98
C SER A 308 7.63 -19.28 6.48
N SER A 309 7.08 -18.07 6.35
CA SER A 309 5.68 -17.76 6.63
C SER A 309 4.71 -18.24 5.54
N GLY A 310 5.21 -18.86 4.47
CA GLY A 310 4.42 -19.35 3.35
C GLY A 310 3.90 -18.26 2.41
N ILE A 311 4.48 -17.05 2.45
CA ILE A 311 4.12 -15.98 1.53
C ILE A 311 5.03 -16.07 0.31
N GLU A 312 4.42 -16.30 -0.85
CA GLU A 312 5.16 -16.48 -2.09
C GLU A 312 5.80 -15.16 -2.55
N PRO A 313 7.14 -15.15 -2.80
CA PRO A 313 7.81 -14.01 -3.39
C PRO A 313 7.22 -13.64 -4.75
N THR A 314 6.87 -12.37 -4.91
CA THR A 314 6.36 -11.83 -6.17
C THR A 314 7.47 -11.18 -6.99
N TRP A 315 7.21 -10.83 -8.25
CA TRP A 315 8.12 -10.00 -9.05
C TRP A 315 8.59 -8.74 -8.28
N GLY A 316 7.68 -8.07 -7.59
CA GLY A 316 7.99 -6.89 -6.77
C GLY A 316 8.95 -7.18 -5.62
N THR A 317 8.92 -8.40 -5.07
CA THR A 317 9.82 -8.87 -4.01
C THR A 317 11.24 -9.04 -4.54
N TYR A 318 11.41 -9.74 -5.67
CA TYR A 318 12.72 -9.90 -6.33
C TYR A 318 13.31 -8.56 -6.75
N ALA A 319 12.48 -7.68 -7.32
CA ALA A 319 12.90 -6.34 -7.71
C ALA A 319 13.37 -5.51 -6.49
N ALA A 320 12.68 -5.61 -5.35
CA ALA A 320 13.08 -4.93 -4.11
C ALA A 320 14.41 -5.49 -3.56
N LEU A 321 14.62 -6.81 -3.61
CA LEU A 321 15.86 -7.46 -3.17
C LEU A 321 17.07 -7.07 -4.02
N ILE A 322 16.95 -7.10 -5.35
CA ILE A 322 18.04 -6.69 -6.24
C ILE A 322 18.44 -5.24 -5.96
N ARG A 323 17.46 -4.33 -5.81
CA ARG A 323 17.73 -2.93 -5.42
C ARG A 323 18.36 -2.82 -4.04
N ALA A 324 17.90 -3.61 -3.07
CA ALA A 324 18.42 -3.56 -1.70
C ALA A 324 19.87 -4.04 -1.62
N TYR A 325 20.19 -5.17 -2.24
CA TYR A 325 21.55 -5.70 -2.29
C TYR A 325 22.48 -4.84 -3.16
N GLY A 326 21.98 -4.33 -4.29
CA GLY A 326 22.74 -3.43 -5.16
C GLY A 326 23.16 -2.14 -4.45
N ARG A 327 22.24 -1.45 -3.76
CA ARG A 327 22.55 -0.24 -2.97
C ARG A 327 23.54 -0.49 -1.83
N ALA A 328 23.58 -1.72 -1.31
CA ALA A 328 24.50 -2.12 -0.26
C ALA A 328 25.83 -2.70 -0.77
N ARG A 329 26.01 -2.82 -2.10
CA ARG A 329 27.16 -3.48 -2.76
C ARG A 329 27.33 -4.96 -2.42
N TYR A 330 26.24 -5.65 -2.12
CA TYR A 330 26.22 -7.10 -1.90
C TYR A 330 25.99 -7.82 -3.23
N GLY A 331 27.00 -7.78 -4.10
CA GLY A 331 26.90 -8.27 -5.48
C GLY A 331 26.48 -9.73 -5.58
N GLU A 332 27.07 -10.63 -4.78
CA GLU A 332 26.78 -12.06 -4.82
C GLU A 332 25.32 -12.38 -4.50
N ASP A 333 24.78 -11.76 -3.44
CA ASP A 333 23.37 -11.93 -3.08
C ASP A 333 22.45 -11.31 -4.16
N ALA A 334 22.83 -10.18 -4.77
CA ALA A 334 22.07 -9.59 -5.88
C ALA A 334 22.03 -10.51 -7.11
N LEU A 335 23.16 -11.13 -7.46
CA LEU A 335 23.28 -12.09 -8.56
C LEU A 335 22.52 -13.39 -8.28
N ALA A 336 22.55 -13.89 -7.04
CA ALA A 336 21.76 -15.06 -6.64
C ALA A 336 20.26 -14.81 -6.83
N VAL A 337 19.77 -13.64 -6.43
CA VAL A 337 18.36 -13.24 -6.63
C VAL A 337 18.02 -13.10 -8.12
N TYR A 338 18.92 -12.55 -8.93
CA TYR A 338 18.75 -12.48 -10.39
C TYR A 338 18.64 -13.87 -11.03
N ARG A 339 19.52 -14.82 -10.65
CA ARG A 339 19.45 -16.21 -11.14
C ARG A 339 18.14 -16.88 -10.75
N GLU A 340 17.70 -16.74 -9.50
CA GLU A 340 16.41 -17.28 -9.03
C GLU A 340 15.23 -16.69 -9.82
N MET A 341 15.27 -15.38 -10.10
CA MET A 341 14.26 -14.69 -10.89
C MET A 341 14.17 -15.26 -12.32
N LYS A 342 15.32 -15.56 -12.95
CA LYS A 342 15.41 -16.19 -14.28
C LYS A 342 14.93 -17.65 -14.27
N GLU A 343 15.31 -18.43 -13.26
CA GLU A 343 14.85 -19.82 -13.09
C GLU A 343 13.32 -19.91 -12.98
N LYS A 344 12.69 -18.91 -12.35
CA LYS A 344 11.23 -18.79 -12.25
C LYS A 344 10.56 -18.21 -13.51
N GLY A 345 11.33 -17.90 -14.55
CA GLY A 345 10.80 -17.32 -15.79
C GLY A 345 10.24 -15.91 -15.63
N LEU A 346 10.68 -15.17 -14.61
CA LEU A 346 10.22 -13.79 -14.39
C LEU A 346 11.03 -12.82 -15.25
N GLU A 347 10.33 -11.89 -15.91
CA GLU A 347 10.97 -10.88 -16.76
C GLU A 347 11.77 -9.86 -15.94
N VAL A 348 13.02 -9.64 -16.34
CA VAL A 348 13.89 -8.63 -15.73
C VAL A 348 13.72 -7.32 -16.49
N SER A 349 13.37 -6.24 -15.79
CA SER A 349 13.19 -4.92 -16.41
C SER A 349 14.51 -4.20 -16.63
N VAL A 350 14.55 -3.23 -17.56
CA VAL A 350 15.72 -2.35 -17.82
C VAL A 350 16.30 -1.78 -16.52
N VAL A 351 15.44 -1.32 -15.60
CA VAL A 351 15.86 -0.75 -14.32
C VAL A 351 16.61 -1.78 -13.46
N LEU A 352 16.17 -3.05 -13.46
CA LEU A 352 16.84 -4.11 -12.71
C LEU A 352 18.16 -4.53 -13.38
N TYR A 353 18.20 -4.63 -14.71
CA TYR A 353 19.45 -4.84 -15.45
C TYR A 353 20.48 -3.76 -15.13
N ASN A 354 20.10 -2.49 -15.24
CA ASN A 354 20.98 -1.36 -14.93
C ASN A 354 21.42 -1.36 -13.45
N THR A 355 20.54 -1.77 -12.52
CA THR A 355 20.90 -1.93 -11.11
C THR A 355 21.96 -3.02 -10.93
N LEU A 356 21.80 -4.17 -11.57
CA LEU A 356 22.76 -5.27 -11.50
C LEU A 356 24.10 -4.89 -12.14
N LEU A 357 24.09 -4.28 -13.33
CA LEU A 357 25.30 -3.82 -14.02
C LEU A 357 26.04 -2.77 -13.20
N SER A 358 25.34 -1.80 -12.61
CA SER A 358 25.95 -0.83 -11.70
C SER A 358 26.52 -1.49 -10.45
N THR A 359 25.86 -2.52 -9.91
CA THR A 359 26.37 -3.28 -8.76
C THR A 359 27.63 -4.05 -9.15
N CYS A 360 27.66 -4.64 -10.34
CA CYS A 360 28.84 -5.33 -10.86
C CYS A 360 30.00 -4.36 -11.09
N ALA A 361 29.73 -3.15 -11.59
CA ALA A 361 30.71 -2.08 -11.71
C ALA A 361 31.31 -1.66 -10.37
N ASP A 362 30.48 -1.55 -9.34
CA ASP A 362 30.87 -1.16 -7.98
C ASP A 362 31.71 -2.24 -7.26
N VAL A 363 31.44 -3.52 -7.52
CA VAL A 363 32.10 -4.66 -6.86
C VAL A 363 33.28 -5.22 -7.68
N GLY A 364 33.29 -5.00 -9.00
CA GLY A 364 34.32 -5.51 -9.92
C GLY A 364 33.98 -6.84 -10.60
N PHE A 365 32.71 -7.25 -10.62
CA PHE A 365 32.22 -8.49 -11.26
C PHE A 365 32.12 -8.34 -12.76
N THR A 366 33.27 -8.45 -13.43
CA THR A 366 33.39 -8.17 -14.86
C THR A 366 32.69 -9.22 -15.71
N ASP A 367 32.93 -10.51 -15.42
CA ASP A 367 32.43 -11.60 -16.26
C ASP A 367 30.89 -11.71 -16.15
N GLU A 368 30.36 -11.57 -14.94
CA GLU A 368 28.92 -11.59 -14.69
C GLU A 368 28.21 -10.39 -15.32
N ALA A 369 28.83 -9.21 -15.35
CA ALA A 369 28.26 -8.06 -16.03
C ALA A 369 28.12 -8.28 -17.54
N LEU A 370 29.05 -8.99 -18.16
CA LEU A 370 29.00 -9.33 -19.58
C LEU A 370 27.89 -10.34 -19.87
N GLU A 371 27.74 -11.35 -19.02
CA GLU A 371 26.62 -12.29 -19.10
C GLU A 371 25.27 -11.56 -19.01
N ILE A 372 25.14 -10.65 -18.04
CA ILE A 372 23.91 -9.86 -17.84
C ILE A 372 23.62 -8.94 -19.03
N PHE A 373 24.65 -8.33 -19.62
CA PHE A 373 24.47 -7.47 -20.80
C PHE A 373 24.06 -8.26 -22.05
N GLN A 374 24.66 -9.44 -22.26
CA GLN A 374 24.27 -10.37 -23.33
C GLN A 374 22.84 -10.87 -23.12
N ASP A 375 22.46 -11.19 -21.89
CA ASP A 375 21.09 -11.57 -21.53
C ASP A 375 20.12 -10.42 -21.81
N MET A 376 20.48 -9.17 -21.47
CA MET A 376 19.67 -8.00 -21.80
C MET A 376 19.43 -7.87 -23.31
N LYS A 377 20.48 -7.98 -24.14
CA LYS A 377 20.36 -7.92 -25.62
C LYS A 377 19.53 -9.06 -26.20
N SER A 378 19.69 -10.28 -25.67
CA SER A 378 19.00 -11.47 -26.16
C SER A 378 17.57 -11.62 -25.65
N SER A 379 17.21 -10.93 -24.56
CA SER A 379 15.86 -10.97 -23.97
C SER A 379 14.76 -10.49 -24.91
N GLY A 380 15.07 -9.65 -25.90
CA GLY A 380 14.11 -9.09 -26.86
C GLY A 380 13.08 -8.11 -26.29
N THR A 381 12.96 -8.04 -24.95
CA THR A 381 12.01 -7.19 -24.22
C THR A 381 12.61 -5.84 -23.79
N CYS A 382 13.94 -5.71 -23.80
CA CYS A 382 14.65 -4.55 -23.26
C CYS A 382 15.83 -4.18 -24.16
N SER A 383 16.03 -2.89 -24.44
CA SER A 383 17.19 -2.37 -25.18
C SER A 383 18.15 -1.64 -24.24
N PRO A 384 19.48 -1.77 -24.42
CA PRO A 384 20.46 -0.98 -23.69
C PRO A 384 20.18 0.52 -23.80
N ASP A 385 20.32 1.24 -22.68
CA ASP A 385 20.23 2.69 -22.64
C ASP A 385 21.62 3.32 -22.37
N SER A 386 21.68 4.64 -22.36
CA SER A 386 22.91 5.39 -22.04
C SER A 386 23.54 4.96 -20.70
N TRP A 387 22.72 4.58 -19.71
CA TRP A 387 23.19 4.14 -18.39
C TRP A 387 23.78 2.73 -18.42
N THR A 388 23.21 1.84 -19.24
CA THR A 388 23.74 0.49 -19.51
C THR A 388 25.17 0.59 -20.05
N PHE A 389 25.38 1.40 -21.10
CA PHE A 389 26.70 1.60 -21.71
C PHE A 389 27.69 2.25 -20.74
N ALA A 390 27.25 3.27 -19.99
CA ALA A 390 28.11 3.92 -18.99
C ALA A 390 28.59 2.95 -17.91
N SER A 391 27.71 2.06 -17.44
CA SER A 391 28.06 1.04 -16.46
C SER A 391 29.10 0.04 -17.00
N LEU A 392 28.96 -0.40 -18.25
CA LEU A 392 29.92 -1.31 -18.90
C LEU A 392 31.28 -0.68 -19.13
N ILE A 393 31.32 0.57 -19.61
CA ILE A 393 32.59 1.30 -19.78
C ILE A 393 33.30 1.45 -18.42
N THR A 394 32.54 1.68 -17.35
CA THR A 394 33.09 1.72 -15.98
C THR A 394 33.69 0.37 -15.57
N ILE A 395 33.01 -0.74 -15.86
CA ILE A 395 33.49 -2.11 -15.59
C ILE A 395 34.81 -2.37 -16.33
N TYR A 396 34.87 -2.09 -17.64
CA TYR A 396 36.08 -2.27 -18.42
C TYR A 396 37.23 -1.36 -17.97
N SER A 397 36.92 -0.13 -17.56
CA SER A 397 37.89 0.80 -16.97
C SER A 397 38.47 0.29 -15.64
N CYS A 398 37.63 -0.29 -14.78
CA CYS A 398 38.07 -0.93 -13.54
C CYS A 398 39.04 -2.08 -13.83
N SER A 399 38.77 -2.88 -14.85
CA SER A 399 39.54 -4.07 -15.24
C SER A 399 40.72 -3.79 -16.21
N GLY A 400 40.92 -2.54 -16.64
CA GLY A 400 42.02 -2.15 -17.53
C GLY A 400 41.88 -2.62 -18.98
N LYS A 401 40.68 -3.03 -19.38
CA LYS A 401 40.33 -3.56 -20.71
C LYS A 401 39.99 -2.41 -21.66
N VAL A 402 41.03 -1.74 -22.17
CA VAL A 402 40.88 -0.48 -22.94
C VAL A 402 40.17 -0.70 -24.27
N GLU A 403 40.51 -1.75 -25.01
CA GLU A 403 39.95 -2.02 -26.34
C GLU A 403 38.44 -2.27 -26.25
N GLU A 404 38.00 -3.01 -25.23
CA GLU A 404 36.59 -3.30 -24.98
C GLU A 404 35.82 -2.05 -24.50
N ALA A 405 36.46 -1.18 -23.72
CA ALA A 405 35.87 0.11 -23.35
C ALA A 405 35.66 1.02 -24.58
N GLU A 406 36.64 1.07 -25.50
CA GLU A 406 36.55 1.81 -26.76
C GLU A 406 35.48 1.24 -27.70
N ALA A 407 35.39 -0.09 -27.81
CA ALA A 407 34.35 -0.76 -28.58
C ALA A 407 32.95 -0.47 -28.03
N THR A 408 32.79 -0.46 -26.70
CA THR A 408 31.51 -0.14 -26.05
C THR A 408 31.13 1.33 -26.24
N LEU A 409 32.12 2.24 -26.24
CA LEU A 409 31.89 3.65 -26.57
C LEU A 409 31.44 3.84 -28.03
N ALA A 410 32.03 3.09 -28.96
CA ALA A 410 31.60 3.11 -30.36
C ALA A 410 30.15 2.62 -30.50
N GLU A 411 29.81 1.49 -29.86
CA GLU A 411 28.43 0.97 -29.85
C GLU A 411 27.43 1.98 -29.25
N MET A 412 27.82 2.69 -28.18
CA MET A 412 27.01 3.75 -27.58
C MET A 412 26.71 4.90 -28.56
N LEU A 413 27.72 5.32 -29.33
CA LEU A 413 27.59 6.40 -30.32
C LEU A 413 26.76 5.96 -31.54
N GLU A 414 26.94 4.72 -32.01
CA GLU A 414 26.15 4.13 -33.10
C GLU A 414 24.68 3.99 -32.71
N ALA A 415 24.40 3.69 -31.43
CA ALA A 415 23.05 3.66 -30.87
C ALA A 415 22.43 5.07 -30.69
N GLY A 416 23.19 6.15 -30.97
CA GLY A 416 22.72 7.53 -30.89
C GLY A 416 22.78 8.15 -29.49
N PHE A 417 23.52 7.56 -28.55
CA PHE A 417 23.68 8.12 -27.20
C PHE A 417 24.98 8.94 -27.10
N GLU A 418 24.88 10.13 -26.52
CA GLU A 418 26.05 10.99 -26.29
C GLU A 418 26.79 10.62 -24.99
N PRO A 419 28.14 10.60 -24.98
CA PRO A 419 28.92 10.32 -23.78
C PRO A 419 28.69 11.41 -22.72
N ASN A 420 28.31 11.00 -21.52
CA ASN A 420 28.20 11.89 -20.37
C ASN A 420 29.54 11.99 -19.61
N ILE A 421 29.59 12.87 -18.60
CA ILE A 421 30.79 13.07 -17.77
C ILE A 421 31.27 11.77 -17.09
N PHE A 422 30.36 10.86 -16.71
CA PHE A 422 30.71 9.59 -16.08
C PHE A 422 31.44 8.66 -17.04
N VAL A 423 31.00 8.58 -18.30
CA VAL A 423 31.67 7.81 -19.36
C VAL A 423 33.07 8.37 -19.60
N LEU A 424 33.19 9.68 -19.78
CA LEU A 424 34.48 10.34 -20.05
C LEU A 424 35.45 10.19 -18.87
N THR A 425 34.97 10.30 -17.62
CA THR A 425 35.76 10.06 -16.40
C THR A 425 36.29 8.62 -16.38
N SER A 426 35.42 7.66 -16.70
CA SER A 426 35.78 6.23 -16.72
C SER A 426 36.82 5.94 -17.80
N LEU A 427 36.72 6.55 -18.98
CA LEU A 427 37.71 6.41 -20.05
C LEU A 427 39.07 7.01 -19.66
N VAL A 428 39.10 8.21 -19.07
CA VAL A 428 40.34 8.82 -18.55
C VAL A 428 41.02 7.90 -17.54
N GLN A 429 40.26 7.32 -16.62
CA GLN A 429 40.79 6.34 -15.66
C GLN A 429 41.34 5.08 -16.36
N CYS A 430 40.67 4.61 -17.42
CA CYS A 430 41.09 3.43 -18.18
C CYS A 430 42.41 3.69 -18.94
N TYR A 431 42.48 4.78 -19.69
CA TYR A 431 43.67 5.19 -20.43
C TYR A 431 44.85 5.50 -19.51
N GLY A 432 44.59 6.12 -18.36
CA GLY A 432 45.61 6.37 -17.35
C GLY A 432 46.25 5.10 -16.82
N LYS A 433 45.45 4.08 -16.47
CA LYS A 433 45.96 2.76 -16.06
C LYS A 433 46.78 2.07 -17.15
N ALA A 434 46.42 2.30 -18.42
CA ALA A 434 47.12 1.73 -19.57
C ALA A 434 48.34 2.55 -20.01
N GLY A 435 48.62 3.70 -19.38
CA GLY A 435 49.71 4.61 -19.76
C GLY A 435 49.49 5.33 -21.10
N ARG A 436 48.26 5.34 -21.65
CA ARG A 436 47.89 6.00 -22.91
C ARG A 436 47.58 7.47 -22.67
N THR A 437 48.60 8.26 -22.35
CA THR A 437 48.48 9.70 -21.97
C THR A 437 47.88 10.57 -23.08
N ASP A 438 48.21 10.31 -24.34
CA ASP A 438 47.66 11.06 -25.48
C ASP A 438 46.13 10.88 -25.62
N ASP A 439 45.61 9.69 -25.30
CA ASP A 439 44.17 9.43 -25.36
C ASP A 439 43.41 10.06 -24.18
N VAL A 440 44.07 10.24 -23.03
CA VAL A 440 43.55 11.04 -21.92
C VAL A 440 43.35 12.50 -22.37
N VAL A 441 44.33 13.08 -23.06
CA VAL A 441 44.24 14.45 -23.59
C VAL A 441 43.12 14.56 -24.64
N ARG A 442 43.01 13.61 -25.57
CA ARG A 442 41.91 13.57 -26.55
C ARG A 442 40.54 13.49 -25.89
N THR A 443 40.42 12.70 -24.82
CA THR A 443 39.16 12.57 -24.06
C THR A 443 38.83 13.88 -23.34
N PHE A 444 39.84 14.60 -22.84
CA PHE A 444 39.68 15.94 -22.26
C PHE A 444 39.23 16.97 -23.28
N ASP A 445 39.83 17.00 -24.47
CA ASP A 445 39.43 17.91 -25.54
C ASP A 445 37.98 17.62 -25.97
N ARG A 446 37.60 16.34 -26.07
CA ARG A 446 36.22 15.93 -26.35
C ARG A 446 35.23 16.38 -25.27
N LEU A 447 35.63 16.37 -23.99
CA LEU A 447 34.82 16.90 -22.89
C LEU A 447 34.54 18.40 -23.07
N LEU A 448 35.54 19.17 -23.52
CA LEU A 448 35.40 20.60 -23.81
C LEU A 448 34.53 20.85 -25.06
N GLU A 449 34.68 20.04 -26.11
CA GLU A 449 33.86 20.12 -27.33
C GLU A 449 32.38 19.87 -27.05
N LEU A 450 32.07 18.95 -26.14
CA LEU A 450 30.70 18.66 -25.69
C LEU A 450 30.15 19.69 -24.70
N CYS A 451 30.90 20.76 -24.39
CA CYS A 451 30.55 21.79 -23.41
C CYS A 451 30.21 21.22 -22.02
N ILE A 452 30.81 20.09 -21.65
CA ILE A 452 30.62 19.46 -20.34
C ILE A 452 31.63 20.09 -19.37
N THR A 453 31.17 20.55 -18.20
CA THR A 453 32.05 21.09 -17.17
C THR A 453 32.75 19.96 -16.41
N PRO A 454 34.08 19.97 -16.25
CA PRO A 454 34.78 18.99 -15.42
C PRO A 454 34.29 19.04 -13.97
N ASP A 455 33.94 17.89 -13.40
CA ASP A 455 33.58 17.78 -11.98
C ASP A 455 34.80 17.45 -11.12
N GLU A 456 34.65 17.55 -9.80
CA GLU A 456 35.73 17.22 -8.85
C GLU A 456 36.27 15.80 -9.04
N ARG A 457 35.41 14.85 -9.46
CA ARG A 457 35.80 13.46 -9.69
C ARG A 457 36.69 13.33 -10.92
N PHE A 458 36.31 13.95 -12.02
CA PHE A 458 37.08 13.96 -13.26
C PHE A 458 38.45 14.62 -13.03
N CYS A 459 38.49 15.75 -12.33
CA CYS A 459 39.75 16.40 -11.93
C CYS A 459 40.60 15.51 -11.02
N GLY A 460 39.98 14.84 -10.03
CA GLY A 460 40.65 13.86 -9.18
C GLY A 460 41.22 12.67 -9.96
N CYS A 461 40.49 12.18 -10.96
CA CYS A 461 40.96 11.14 -11.88
C CYS A 461 42.16 11.63 -12.69
N LEU A 462 42.12 12.83 -13.28
CA LEU A 462 43.25 13.42 -14.00
C LEU A 462 44.50 13.56 -13.13
N LEU A 463 44.35 14.01 -11.88
CA LEU A 463 45.45 14.08 -10.92
C LEU A 463 46.03 12.70 -10.61
N ASN A 464 45.19 11.68 -10.47
CA ASN A 464 45.65 10.31 -10.27
C ASN A 464 46.37 9.74 -11.50
N VAL A 465 45.98 10.13 -12.71
CA VAL A 465 46.72 9.77 -13.92
C VAL A 465 48.07 10.49 -13.96
N LEU A 466 48.12 11.77 -13.58
CA LEU A 466 49.36 12.56 -13.52
C LEU A 466 50.40 11.94 -12.59
N THR A 467 50.00 11.40 -11.43
CA THR A 467 50.93 10.77 -10.48
C THR A 467 51.49 9.45 -10.99
N GLN A 468 50.84 8.81 -11.96
CA GLN A 468 51.23 7.53 -12.54
C GLN A 468 51.95 7.68 -13.89
N ALA A 469 51.95 8.88 -14.48
CA ALA A 469 52.50 9.14 -15.80
C ALA A 469 54.04 9.29 -15.78
N PRO A 470 54.74 8.87 -16.85
CA PRO A 470 56.16 9.14 -17.02
C PRO A 470 56.45 10.63 -17.15
N ASN A 471 57.64 11.07 -16.70
CA ASN A 471 58.02 12.50 -16.59
C ASN A 471 57.85 13.32 -17.88
N GLU A 472 57.91 12.68 -19.05
CA GLU A 472 57.78 13.34 -20.36
C GLU A 472 56.35 13.79 -20.68
N ASP A 473 55.33 13.12 -20.12
CA ASP A 473 53.91 13.41 -20.38
C ASP A 473 53.24 14.27 -19.30
N ILE A 474 53.92 14.52 -18.18
CA ILE A 474 53.44 15.35 -17.07
C ILE A 474 53.04 16.76 -17.55
N GLY A 475 53.78 17.34 -18.50
CA GLY A 475 53.48 18.67 -19.03
C GLY A 475 52.13 18.75 -19.76
N LYS A 476 51.77 17.71 -20.53
CA LYS A 476 50.49 17.66 -21.26
C LYS A 476 49.31 17.59 -20.29
N LEU A 477 49.41 16.69 -19.31
CA LEU A 477 48.37 16.48 -18.29
C LEU A 477 48.21 17.69 -17.35
N THR A 478 49.31 18.37 -17.01
CA THR A 478 49.27 19.61 -16.22
C THR A 478 48.49 20.71 -16.94
N SER A 479 48.65 20.84 -18.27
CA SER A 479 47.89 21.80 -19.07
C SER A 479 46.38 21.52 -19.08
N CYS A 480 45.98 20.24 -19.13
CA CYS A 480 44.56 19.85 -19.01
C CYS A 480 43.99 20.25 -17.64
N ILE A 481 44.74 20.02 -16.55
CA ILE A 481 44.31 20.37 -15.19
C ILE A 481 44.18 21.88 -15.02
N GLU A 482 45.11 22.68 -15.53
CA GLU A 482 45.03 24.15 -15.47
C GLU A 482 43.77 24.68 -16.18
N LYS A 483 43.43 24.13 -17.35
CA LYS A 483 42.21 24.47 -18.09
C LYS A 483 40.93 24.04 -17.35
N ALA A 484 40.95 22.87 -16.70
CA ALA A 484 39.83 22.38 -15.90
C ALA A 484 39.61 23.20 -14.61
N ASN A 485 40.70 23.68 -14.00
CA ASN A 485 40.63 24.43 -12.74
C ASN A 485 40.22 25.90 -12.97
N GLN A 486 40.62 26.51 -14.09
CA GLN A 486 40.14 27.85 -14.48
C GLN A 486 38.62 27.89 -14.72
N SER A 487 38.01 26.78 -15.14
CA SER A 487 36.56 26.67 -15.33
C SER A 487 35.80 26.45 -14.01
N LEU A 488 36.41 25.80 -13.02
CA LEU A 488 35.87 25.64 -11.66
C LEU A 488 35.94 26.93 -10.81
N LEU A 489 36.92 27.81 -11.06
CA LEU A 489 37.09 29.10 -10.37
C LEU A 489 36.15 30.22 -10.88
N MET A 490 35.34 29.96 -11.91
CA MET A 490 34.39 30.92 -12.50
C MET A 490 32.94 30.75 -12.01
N LEU A 491 32.71 29.90 -11.00
CA LEU A 491 31.46 29.77 -10.22
C LEU A 491 31.64 30.44 -8.85
#